data_AF-A0A6I4SMQ4-F1
#
_entry.id   AF-A0A6I4SMQ4-F1
#
_cell.length_a   1.000
_cell.length_b   1.000
_cell.length_c   1.000
_cell.angle_alpha   90.00
_cell.angle_beta   90.00
_cell.angle_gamma   90.00
#
_symmetry.space_group_name_H-M   'P 1'
#
loop_
_entity.id
_entity.type
_entity.pdbx_description
1 polymer ?
#
loop_
_entity_poly.entity_id
_entity_poly.type
_entity_poly.pdbx_seq_one_letter_code
_entity_poly.pdbx_strand_id
1 'polypeptide(L)'
;MGARPQNLIRHWRTQRGLTQDQLATALDTTAASVSRWESGDQEISVSVLGKIASILDVEVVELLGVHFSRAPQIRVTAMPADTNPYGGVFGGWLMAQMALGAGSLASREGKGKAVVVSATDFAFPGAMQVDDELSVYCAIATTGTTSLTITAEAIARERNGEAETKVAQGTFKFVLLNDVNKPRAVNAAALSANH
;
A
#
# COMPACT_ATOMS: atom_id res chain seq x y z
N MET A 1 17.20 17.05 -14.50
CA MET A 1 17.84 16.23 -13.46
C MET A 1 17.71 14.78 -13.89
N GLY A 2 18.79 14.00 -13.86
CA GLY A 2 18.82 12.62 -14.32
C GLY A 2 18.49 11.62 -13.22
N ALA A 3 17.90 10.49 -13.58
CA ALA A 3 17.57 9.39 -12.66
C ALA A 3 18.48 8.18 -12.90
N ARG A 4 18.74 7.39 -11.84
CA ARG A 4 19.51 6.15 -11.88
C ARG A 4 18.66 4.97 -11.35
N PRO A 5 17.99 4.23 -12.24
CA PRO A 5 17.07 3.15 -11.88
C PRO A 5 17.74 1.83 -11.41
N GLN A 6 19.03 1.85 -11.09
CA GLN A 6 19.82 0.75 -10.47
C GLN A 6 19.33 -0.68 -10.79
N ASN A 7 19.60 -1.19 -12.00
CA ASN A 7 19.20 -2.53 -12.51
C ASN A 7 17.68 -2.79 -12.67
N LEU A 8 16.78 -1.91 -12.27
CA LEU A 8 15.33 -2.18 -12.32
C LEU A 8 14.77 -2.20 -13.74
N ILE A 9 15.33 -1.39 -14.65
CA ILE A 9 15.00 -1.49 -16.09
C ILE A 9 15.26 -2.91 -16.59
N ARG A 10 16.40 -3.50 -16.21
CA ARG A 10 16.76 -4.86 -16.62
C ARG A 10 15.77 -5.88 -16.07
N HIS A 11 15.48 -5.78 -14.77
CA HIS A 11 14.53 -6.65 -14.08
C HIS A 11 13.19 -6.69 -14.82
N TRP A 12 12.54 -5.54 -14.98
CA TRP A 12 11.23 -5.44 -15.63
C TRP A 12 11.26 -5.81 -17.11
N ARG A 13 12.30 -5.38 -17.85
CA ARG A 13 12.46 -5.77 -19.26
C ARG A 13 12.52 -7.28 -19.44
N THR A 14 13.32 -7.98 -18.62
CA THR A 14 13.45 -9.44 -18.71
C THR A 14 12.16 -10.16 -18.31
N GLN A 15 11.43 -9.63 -17.33
CA GLN A 15 10.13 -10.18 -16.93
C GLN A 15 9.08 -10.05 -18.05
N ARG A 16 9.16 -9.00 -18.87
CA ARG A 16 8.33 -8.83 -20.09
C ARG A 16 8.86 -9.61 -21.29
N GLY A 17 9.92 -10.41 -21.13
CA GLY A 17 10.51 -11.20 -22.21
C GLY A 17 11.19 -10.36 -23.31
N LEU A 18 11.48 -9.09 -23.04
CA LEU A 18 12.08 -8.18 -24.02
C LEU A 18 13.60 -8.26 -24.00
N THR A 19 14.25 -8.19 -25.17
CA THR A 19 15.71 -7.98 -25.29
C THR A 19 16.07 -6.49 -25.20
N GLN A 20 17.34 -6.17 -24.96
CA GLN A 20 17.79 -4.76 -24.98
C GLN A 20 17.54 -4.11 -26.36
N ASP A 21 17.71 -4.86 -27.45
CA ASP A 21 17.42 -4.38 -28.82
C ASP A 21 15.93 -4.10 -29.04
N GLN A 22 15.03 -4.95 -28.50
CA GLN A 22 13.59 -4.73 -28.61
C GLN A 22 13.16 -3.48 -27.84
N LEU A 23 13.67 -3.29 -26.62
CA LEU A 23 13.41 -2.07 -25.85
C LEU A 23 14.01 -0.83 -26.54
N ALA A 24 15.21 -0.94 -27.11
CA ALA A 24 15.85 0.15 -27.84
C ALA A 24 15.06 0.55 -29.09
N THR A 25 14.57 -0.43 -29.85
CA THR A 25 13.73 -0.22 -31.03
C THR A 25 12.44 0.52 -30.67
N ALA A 26 11.78 0.12 -29.58
CA ALA A 26 10.55 0.77 -29.10
C ALA A 26 10.78 2.21 -28.60
N LEU A 27 12.01 2.55 -28.20
CA LEU A 27 12.39 3.87 -27.69
C LEU A 27 13.02 4.79 -28.74
N ASP A 28 13.20 4.31 -29.98
CA ASP A 28 13.97 4.98 -31.03
C ASP A 28 15.39 5.35 -30.54
N THR A 29 16.09 4.35 -29.99
CA THR A 29 17.45 4.47 -29.43
C THR A 29 18.30 3.24 -29.72
N THR A 30 19.47 3.12 -29.07
CA THR A 30 20.40 1.99 -29.26
C THR A 30 20.42 1.05 -28.07
N ALA A 31 20.65 -0.25 -28.31
CA ALA A 31 20.84 -1.24 -27.25
C ALA A 31 22.02 -0.89 -26.32
N ALA A 32 23.05 -0.22 -26.86
CA ALA A 32 24.14 0.32 -26.04
C ALA A 32 23.67 1.36 -25.03
N SER A 33 22.72 2.22 -25.39
CA SER A 33 22.13 3.18 -24.46
C SER A 33 21.29 2.49 -23.38
N VAL A 34 20.47 1.51 -23.77
CA VAL A 34 19.71 0.67 -22.83
C VAL A 34 20.66 -0.06 -21.87
N SER A 35 21.76 -0.61 -22.36
CA SER A 35 22.76 -1.29 -21.53
C SER A 35 23.39 -0.35 -20.50
N ARG A 36 23.79 0.87 -20.90
CA ARG A 36 24.34 1.90 -19.98
C ARG A 36 23.33 2.38 -18.94
N TRP A 37 22.05 2.42 -19.30
CA TRP A 37 20.96 2.73 -18.37
C TRP A 37 20.74 1.62 -17.35
N GLU A 38 20.78 0.36 -17.80
CA GLU A 38 20.64 -0.80 -16.92
C GLU A 38 21.82 -0.95 -15.95
N SER A 39 23.05 -0.68 -16.39
CA SER A 39 24.25 -0.72 -15.54
C SER A 39 24.38 0.49 -14.61
N GLY A 40 23.64 1.57 -14.87
CA GLY A 40 23.74 2.83 -14.12
C GLY A 40 24.91 3.73 -14.53
N ASP A 41 25.60 3.40 -15.64
CA ASP A 41 26.71 4.18 -16.20
C ASP A 41 26.25 5.48 -16.85
N GLN A 42 24.95 5.61 -17.15
CA GLN A 42 24.37 6.80 -17.74
C GLN A 42 23.07 7.20 -17.03
N GLU A 43 22.97 8.47 -16.65
CA GLU A 43 21.74 9.07 -16.14
C GLU A 43 20.66 9.18 -17.23
N ILE A 44 19.43 8.90 -16.84
CA ILE A 44 18.26 8.92 -17.73
C ILE A 44 17.45 10.19 -17.49
N SER A 45 17.02 10.85 -18.56
CA SER A 45 16.07 11.96 -18.44
C SER A 45 14.67 11.46 -18.04
N VAL A 46 13.93 12.25 -17.27
CA VAL A 46 12.55 11.91 -16.83
C VAL A 46 11.63 11.55 -18.01
N SER A 47 11.78 12.22 -19.16
CA SER A 47 11.02 11.93 -20.39
C SER A 47 11.28 10.53 -20.92
N VAL A 48 12.55 10.12 -21.00
CA VAL A 48 12.93 8.77 -21.44
C VAL A 48 12.49 7.72 -20.42
N LEU A 49 12.63 8.02 -19.13
CA LEU A 49 12.18 7.13 -18.06
C LEU A 49 10.67 6.88 -18.12
N GLY A 50 9.87 7.92 -18.40
CA GLY A 50 8.42 7.80 -18.61
C GLY A 50 8.06 6.91 -19.80
N LYS A 51 8.82 7.00 -20.91
CA LYS A 51 8.63 6.11 -22.07
C LYS A 51 8.97 4.66 -21.73
N ILE A 52 10.08 4.42 -21.02
CA ILE A 52 10.47 3.08 -20.58
C ILE A 52 9.38 2.49 -19.69
N ALA A 53 8.88 3.25 -18.71
CA ALA A 53 7.79 2.83 -17.83
C ALA A 53 6.54 2.44 -18.63
N SER A 54 6.15 3.24 -19.62
CA SER A 54 5.02 2.93 -20.50
C SER A 54 5.22 1.67 -21.34
N ILE A 55 6.44 1.40 -21.84
CA ILE A 55 6.73 0.20 -22.65
C ILE A 55 6.75 -1.05 -21.77
N LEU A 56 7.30 -0.94 -20.57
CA LEU A 56 7.39 -2.02 -19.60
C LEU A 56 6.10 -2.19 -18.80
N ASP A 57 5.12 -1.29 -18.99
CA ASP A 57 3.81 -1.29 -18.33
C ASP A 57 3.95 -1.39 -16.80
N VAL A 58 4.76 -0.48 -16.26
CA VAL A 58 5.03 -0.28 -14.83
C VAL A 58 4.98 1.21 -14.53
N GLU A 59 4.80 1.58 -13.27
CA GLU A 59 4.94 2.97 -12.87
C GLU A 59 6.41 3.42 -12.91
N VAL A 60 6.65 4.71 -13.17
CA VAL A 60 8.01 5.30 -13.15
C VAL A 60 8.71 5.06 -11.81
N VAL A 61 7.95 5.02 -10.72
CA VAL A 61 8.45 4.86 -9.35
C VAL A 61 9.03 3.46 -9.13
N GLU A 62 8.47 2.45 -9.80
CA GLU A 62 8.98 1.07 -9.81
C GLU A 62 10.32 0.96 -10.54
N LEU A 63 10.56 1.80 -11.56
CA LEU A 63 11.86 1.90 -12.20
C LEU A 63 12.88 2.62 -11.33
N LEU A 64 12.45 3.57 -10.50
CA LEU A 64 13.36 4.32 -9.63
C LEU A 64 13.76 3.55 -8.37
N GLY A 65 13.12 2.41 -8.09
CA GLY A 65 13.28 1.70 -6.82
C GLY A 65 12.79 2.54 -5.64
N VAL A 66 12.00 3.57 -5.93
CA VAL A 66 11.37 4.41 -4.92
C VAL A 66 10.10 3.66 -4.53
N HIS A 67 10.25 2.75 -3.59
CA HIS A 67 9.10 2.25 -2.86
C HIS A 67 8.61 3.41 -2.00
N PHE A 68 7.47 4.00 -2.36
CA PHE A 68 6.70 4.75 -1.39
C PHE A 68 6.32 3.76 -0.30
N SER A 69 7.08 3.74 0.79
CA SER A 69 6.74 2.94 1.94
C SER A 69 5.42 3.49 2.48
N ARG A 70 4.32 2.79 2.16
CA ARG A 70 3.07 3.03 2.87
C ARG A 70 3.34 2.75 4.34
N ALA A 71 3.21 3.76 5.20
CA ALA A 71 3.34 3.56 6.63
C ALA A 71 2.09 2.84 7.14
N PRO A 72 2.21 1.72 7.86
CA PRO A 72 1.04 1.07 8.41
C PRO A 72 0.42 1.94 9.51
N GLN A 73 -0.91 1.98 9.56
CA GLN A 73 -1.65 2.62 10.65
C GLN A 73 -1.41 1.89 11.97
N ILE A 74 -1.21 0.57 11.91
CA ILE A 74 -0.85 -0.29 13.04
C ILE A 74 0.20 -1.30 12.58
N ARG A 75 1.26 -1.47 13.38
CA ARG A 75 2.16 -2.62 13.31
C ARG A 75 2.19 -3.30 14.68
N VAL A 76 1.82 -4.58 14.73
CA VAL A 76 1.70 -5.34 15.98
C VAL A 76 2.13 -6.78 15.76
N THR A 77 2.80 -7.38 16.74
CA THR A 77 3.19 -8.80 16.72
C THR A 77 2.05 -9.68 17.21
N ALA A 78 1.75 -10.75 16.48
CA ALA A 78 0.80 -11.76 16.98
C ALA A 78 1.43 -12.56 18.12
N MET A 79 0.71 -12.64 19.24
CA MET A 79 1.12 -13.34 20.44
C MET A 79 0.28 -14.62 20.63
N PRO A 80 0.70 -15.57 21.50
CA PRO A 80 -0.07 -16.78 21.77
C PRO A 80 -1.53 -16.52 22.18
N ALA A 81 -1.81 -15.41 22.88
CA ALA A 81 -3.15 -15.02 23.30
C ALA A 81 -4.08 -14.62 22.12
N ASP A 82 -3.51 -14.37 20.95
CA ASP A 82 -4.24 -13.94 19.75
C ASP A 82 -4.66 -15.14 18.86
N THR A 83 -4.34 -16.36 19.29
CA THR A 83 -4.64 -17.60 18.55
C THR A 83 -6.06 -18.10 18.79
N ASN A 84 -6.57 -18.84 17.81
CA ASN A 84 -7.76 -19.65 17.94
C ASN A 84 -7.39 -21.07 18.45
N PRO A 85 -8.36 -21.90 18.87
CA PRO A 85 -8.10 -23.25 19.39
C PRO A 85 -7.40 -24.22 18.42
N TYR A 86 -7.29 -23.86 17.14
CA TYR A 86 -6.62 -24.66 16.10
C TYR A 86 -5.17 -24.19 15.84
N GLY A 87 -4.64 -23.24 16.63
CA GLY A 87 -3.25 -22.80 16.57
C GLY A 87 -2.95 -21.71 15.53
N GLY A 88 -3.93 -21.33 14.70
CA GLY A 88 -3.81 -20.16 13.82
C GLY A 88 -4.24 -18.86 14.53
N VAL A 89 -3.79 -17.70 14.03
CA VAL A 89 -4.27 -16.42 14.56
C VAL A 89 -5.78 -16.27 14.35
N PHE A 90 -6.48 -15.76 15.36
CA PHE A 90 -7.92 -15.62 15.37
C PHE A 90 -8.38 -14.52 14.40
N GLY A 91 -9.33 -14.84 13.52
CA GLY A 91 -9.87 -13.86 12.56
C GLY A 91 -10.52 -12.64 13.24
N GLY A 92 -11.13 -12.80 14.41
CA GLY A 92 -11.65 -11.66 15.18
C GLY A 92 -10.58 -10.71 15.68
N TRP A 93 -9.38 -11.22 15.98
CA TRP A 93 -8.24 -10.38 16.34
C TRP A 93 -7.74 -9.57 15.13
N LEU A 94 -7.61 -10.20 13.95
CA LEU A 94 -7.28 -9.51 12.70
C LEU A 94 -8.26 -8.37 12.42
N MET A 95 -9.57 -8.65 12.49
CA MET A 95 -10.61 -7.64 12.30
C MET A 95 -10.53 -6.50 13.32
N ALA A 96 -10.20 -6.82 14.58
CA ALA A 96 -10.03 -5.80 15.62
C ALA A 96 -8.86 -4.87 15.32
N GLN A 97 -7.70 -5.40 14.92
CA GLN A 97 -6.55 -4.57 14.53
C GLN A 97 -6.87 -3.70 13.31
N MET A 98 -7.55 -4.26 12.30
CA MET A 98 -7.99 -3.51 11.14
C MET A 98 -8.96 -2.37 11.51
N ALA A 99 -9.92 -2.64 12.40
CA ALA A 99 -10.88 -1.64 12.88
C ALA A 99 -10.19 -0.51 13.66
N LEU A 100 -9.20 -0.84 14.50
CA LEU A 100 -8.39 0.14 15.23
C LEU A 100 -7.58 1.03 14.26
N GLY A 101 -6.96 0.43 13.24
CA GLY A 101 -6.20 1.17 12.22
C GLY A 101 -7.09 2.11 11.41
N ALA A 102 -8.24 1.60 10.95
CA ALA A 102 -9.21 2.39 10.20
C ALA A 102 -9.84 3.49 11.06
N GLY A 103 -10.14 3.21 12.33
CA GLY A 103 -10.68 4.19 13.28
C GLY A 103 -9.68 5.29 13.64
N SER A 104 -8.39 4.96 13.75
CA SER A 104 -7.31 5.93 13.91
C SER A 104 -7.24 6.87 12.71
N LEU A 105 -7.27 6.33 11.49
CA LEU A 105 -7.32 7.14 10.26
C LEU A 105 -8.57 8.04 10.23
N ALA A 106 -9.76 7.47 10.48
CA ALA A 106 -11.01 8.23 10.50
C ALA A 106 -10.98 9.40 11.49
N SER A 107 -10.44 9.17 12.69
CA SER A 107 -10.39 10.19 13.74
C SER A 107 -9.37 11.29 13.42
N ARG A 108 -8.23 10.94 12.83
CA ARG A 108 -7.19 11.89 12.40
C ARG A 108 -7.69 12.78 11.26
N GLU A 109 -8.25 12.16 10.22
CA GLU A 109 -8.79 12.88 9.05
C GLU A 109 -10.02 13.70 9.41
N GLY A 110 -10.87 13.13 10.27
CA GLY A 110 -12.03 13.81 10.81
C GLY A 110 -11.71 14.91 11.81
N LYS A 111 -10.49 14.94 12.39
CA LYS A 111 -10.11 15.81 13.53
C LYS A 111 -11.09 15.72 14.70
N GLY A 112 -11.44 14.50 15.11
CA GLY A 112 -12.39 14.29 16.19
C GLY A 112 -12.82 12.84 16.38
N LYS A 113 -13.85 12.63 17.20
CA LYS A 113 -14.40 11.30 17.46
C LYS A 113 -14.98 10.71 16.18
N ALA A 114 -14.61 9.48 15.87
CA ALA A 114 -15.20 8.69 14.79
C ALA A 114 -15.66 7.35 15.35
N VAL A 115 -16.89 6.94 15.03
CA VAL A 115 -17.45 5.65 15.48
C VAL A 115 -17.69 4.75 14.29
N VAL A 116 -17.29 3.48 14.39
CA VAL A 116 -17.60 2.48 13.37
C VAL A 116 -19.10 2.17 13.41
N VAL A 117 -19.77 2.23 12.26
CA VAL A 117 -21.21 1.95 12.12
C VAL A 117 -21.50 0.80 11.16
N SER A 118 -20.53 0.41 10.34
CA SER A 118 -20.65 -0.74 9.44
C SER A 118 -19.26 -1.31 9.17
N ALA A 119 -19.18 -2.63 9.03
CA ALA A 119 -17.99 -3.33 8.59
C ALA A 119 -18.42 -4.45 7.62
N THR A 120 -17.88 -4.48 6.41
CA THR A 120 -18.31 -5.34 5.31
C THR A 120 -17.13 -5.88 4.52
N ASP A 121 -17.41 -6.81 3.59
CA ASP A 121 -16.47 -7.29 2.56
C ASP A 121 -15.19 -7.92 3.13
N PHE A 122 -15.31 -8.59 4.29
CA PHE A 122 -14.18 -9.28 4.88
C PHE A 122 -13.80 -10.53 4.08
N ALA A 123 -12.51 -10.68 3.82
CA ALA A 123 -11.93 -11.90 3.29
C ALA A 123 -10.60 -12.20 4.00
N PHE A 124 -10.28 -13.49 4.13
CA PHE A 124 -9.09 -14.00 4.81
C PHE A 124 -8.30 -14.92 3.85
N PRO A 125 -7.62 -14.36 2.85
CA PRO A 125 -6.98 -15.14 1.78
C PRO A 125 -5.70 -15.86 2.21
N GLY A 126 -5.18 -15.56 3.41
CA GLY A 126 -3.95 -16.13 3.94
C GLY A 126 -4.03 -16.32 5.45
N ALA A 127 -3.06 -17.05 5.99
CA ALA A 127 -2.90 -17.26 7.41
C ALA A 127 -1.61 -16.57 7.88
N MET A 128 -1.59 -16.16 9.14
CA MET A 128 -0.39 -15.74 9.85
C MET A 128 -0.12 -16.64 11.04
N GLN A 129 1.13 -16.69 11.46
CA GLN A 129 1.59 -17.43 12.61
C GLN A 129 1.75 -16.51 13.83
N VAL A 130 1.83 -17.12 15.01
CA VAL A 130 2.37 -16.42 16.18
C VAL A 130 3.79 -15.97 15.85
N ASP A 131 4.18 -14.80 16.38
CA ASP A 131 5.44 -14.10 16.15
C ASP A 131 5.50 -13.25 14.87
N ASP A 132 4.62 -13.48 13.89
CA ASP A 132 4.52 -12.60 12.72
C ASP A 132 4.12 -11.17 13.10
N GLU A 133 4.63 -10.20 12.34
CA GLU A 133 4.17 -8.82 12.43
C GLU A 133 2.97 -8.60 11.52
N LEU A 134 1.83 -8.20 12.10
CA LEU A 134 0.69 -7.70 11.36
C LEU A 134 0.87 -6.21 11.07
N SER A 135 0.93 -5.86 9.79
CA SER A 135 0.85 -4.49 9.29
C SER A 135 -0.54 -4.22 8.74
N VAL A 136 -1.23 -3.22 9.30
CA VAL A 136 -2.53 -2.77 8.82
C VAL A 136 -2.36 -1.49 8.01
N TYR A 137 -2.77 -1.53 6.75
CA TYR A 137 -2.79 -0.39 5.84
C TYR A 137 -4.23 0.04 5.60
N CYS A 138 -4.51 1.33 5.76
CA CYS A 138 -5.85 1.88 5.56
C CYS A 138 -5.84 3.01 4.54
N ALA A 139 -6.92 3.11 3.76
CA ALA A 139 -7.14 4.19 2.81
C ALA A 139 -8.60 4.64 2.85
N ILE A 140 -8.85 5.95 2.71
CA ILE A 140 -10.21 6.47 2.55
C ILE A 140 -10.69 6.12 1.13
N ALA A 141 -11.69 5.26 1.05
CA ALA A 141 -12.33 4.90 -0.21
C ALA A 141 -13.44 5.88 -0.61
N THR A 142 -14.15 6.47 0.36
CA THR A 142 -15.23 7.42 0.07
C THR A 142 -15.46 8.37 1.24
N THR A 143 -15.70 9.64 0.94
CA THR A 143 -16.13 10.66 1.91
C THR A 143 -17.60 10.99 1.68
N GLY A 144 -18.44 10.74 2.68
CA GLY A 144 -19.83 11.19 2.72
C GLY A 144 -19.98 12.51 3.47
N THR A 145 -21.22 12.95 3.72
CA THR A 145 -21.47 14.20 4.45
C THR A 145 -20.89 14.16 5.86
N THR A 146 -21.17 13.11 6.63
CA THR A 146 -20.72 12.96 8.03
C THR A 146 -19.90 11.68 8.26
N SER A 147 -19.53 10.99 7.18
CA SER A 147 -18.96 9.64 7.26
C SER A 147 -17.74 9.45 6.37
N LEU A 148 -16.86 8.55 6.77
CA LEU A 148 -15.73 8.08 5.99
C LEU A 148 -15.87 6.57 5.79
N THR A 149 -15.79 6.11 4.55
CA THR A 149 -15.63 4.69 4.21
C THR A 149 -14.15 4.44 3.99
N ILE A 150 -13.59 3.47 4.72
CA ILE A 150 -12.16 3.18 4.77
C ILE A 150 -11.95 1.70 4.44
N THR A 151 -11.13 1.42 3.46
CA THR A 151 -10.63 0.06 3.21
C THR A 151 -9.44 -0.21 4.13
N ALA A 152 -9.32 -1.44 4.60
CA ALA A 152 -8.18 -1.91 5.36
C ALA A 152 -7.64 -3.22 4.77
N GLU A 153 -6.33 -3.30 4.65
CA GLU A 153 -5.58 -4.50 4.30
C GLU A 153 -4.67 -4.87 5.46
N ALA A 154 -4.64 -6.15 5.80
CA ALA A 154 -3.77 -6.69 6.84
C ALA A 154 -2.74 -7.62 6.18
N ILE A 155 -1.47 -7.26 6.30
CA ILE A 155 -0.32 -7.97 5.76
C ILE A 155 0.49 -8.53 6.91
N ALA A 156 0.65 -9.84 6.95
CA ALA A 156 1.58 -10.49 7.86
C ALA A 156 2.97 -10.47 7.25
N ARG A 157 3.97 -10.13 8.06
CA ARG A 157 5.39 -10.21 7.71
C ARG A 157 6.10 -11.10 8.70
N GLU A 158 6.92 -12.02 8.20
CA GLU A 158 7.77 -12.85 9.06
C GLU A 158 8.65 -11.97 9.95
N ARG A 159 8.77 -12.31 11.24
CA ARG A 159 9.54 -11.48 12.18
C ARG A 159 11.01 -11.29 11.81
N ASN A 160 11.63 -12.35 11.30
CA ASN A 160 13.06 -12.41 10.99
C ASN A 160 13.31 -12.33 9.49
N GLY A 161 12.31 -11.92 8.71
CA GLY A 161 12.35 -11.90 7.25
C GLY A 161 11.54 -10.74 6.67
N GLU A 162 11.51 -10.68 5.34
CA GLU A 162 10.72 -9.69 4.60
C GLU A 162 9.60 -10.36 3.79
N ALA A 163 9.38 -11.66 3.97
CA ALA A 163 8.29 -12.36 3.34
C ALA A 163 6.96 -11.82 3.87
N GLU A 164 6.12 -11.33 2.97
CA GLU A 164 4.82 -10.76 3.28
C GLU A 164 3.68 -11.62 2.71
N THR A 165 2.61 -11.78 3.49
CA THR A 165 1.38 -12.45 3.06
C THR A 165 0.18 -11.59 3.42
N LYS A 166 -0.71 -11.34 2.46
CA LYS A 166 -2.01 -10.72 2.76
C LYS A 166 -2.88 -11.72 3.50
N VAL A 167 -3.24 -11.42 4.74
CA VAL A 167 -4.00 -12.34 5.62
C VAL A 167 -5.43 -11.92 5.85
N ALA A 168 -5.73 -10.63 5.72
CA ALA A 168 -7.10 -10.14 5.77
C ALA A 168 -7.30 -8.86 4.95
N GLN A 169 -8.55 -8.62 4.57
CA GLN A 169 -9.03 -7.35 4.01
C GLN A 169 -10.46 -7.11 4.43
N GLY A 170 -10.91 -5.85 4.39
CA GLY A 170 -12.29 -5.47 4.68
C GLY A 170 -12.52 -3.98 4.54
N THR A 171 -13.78 -3.57 4.66
CA THR A 171 -14.22 -2.19 4.54
C THR A 171 -14.95 -1.76 5.81
N PHE A 172 -14.62 -0.58 6.33
CA PHE A 172 -15.24 0.01 7.51
C PHE A 172 -15.87 1.34 7.18
N LYS A 173 -17.07 1.60 7.69
CA LYS A 173 -17.72 2.91 7.63
C LYS A 173 -17.73 3.54 9.01
N PHE A 174 -17.19 4.75 9.09
CA PHE A 174 -17.16 5.56 10.30
C PHE A 174 -18.06 6.79 10.17
N VAL A 175 -18.69 7.21 11.26
CA VAL A 175 -19.40 8.50 11.36
C VAL A 175 -18.64 9.41 12.31
N LEU A 176 -18.35 10.63 11.88
CA LEU A 176 -17.72 11.64 12.71
C LEU A 176 -18.74 12.24 13.67
N LEU A 177 -18.35 12.41 14.93
CA LEU A 177 -19.19 12.96 15.98
C LEU A 177 -18.62 14.28 16.53
N ASN A 178 -19.51 15.15 17.00
CA ASN A 178 -19.15 16.32 17.81
C ASN A 178 -19.03 15.96 19.31
N ASP A 179 -18.77 16.95 20.15
CA ASP A 179 -18.56 16.75 21.59
C ASP A 179 -19.80 16.23 22.33
N VAL A 180 -21.00 16.43 21.75
CA VAL A 180 -22.28 15.94 22.27
C VAL A 180 -22.72 14.64 21.55
N ASN A 181 -21.78 13.94 20.91
CA ASN A 181 -21.97 12.67 20.22
C ASN A 181 -23.04 12.69 19.09
N LYS A 182 -23.24 13.85 18.43
CA LYS A 182 -24.07 13.95 17.21
C LYS A 182 -23.22 13.93 15.94
N PRO A 183 -23.73 13.37 14.81
CA PRO A 183 -23.03 13.39 13.54
C PRO A 183 -22.60 14.81 13.12
N ARG A 184 -21.35 14.94 12.66
CA ARG A 184 -20.76 16.19 12.19
C ARG A 184 -20.25 16.03 10.77
N ALA A 185 -20.33 17.10 9.98
CA ALA A 185 -19.83 17.10 8.62
C ALA A 185 -18.31 16.87 8.56
N VAL A 186 -17.86 16.11 7.56
CA VAL A 186 -16.46 15.99 7.19
C VAL A 186 -16.02 17.32 6.58
N ASN A 187 -14.95 17.94 7.10
CA ASN A 187 -14.49 19.21 6.58
C ASN A 187 -13.66 19.00 5.29
N ALA A 188 -14.31 19.11 4.13
CA ALA A 188 -13.69 18.86 2.82
C ALA A 188 -12.47 19.76 2.53
N ALA A 189 -12.43 21.00 3.06
CA ALA A 189 -11.30 21.92 2.85
C ALA A 189 -10.00 21.47 3.55
N ALA A 190 -10.09 20.52 4.49
CA ALA A 190 -8.91 19.98 5.18
C ALA A 190 -8.34 18.72 4.52
N LEU A 191 -9.10 18.04 3.65
CA LEU A 191 -8.70 16.75 3.04
C LEU A 191 -7.87 16.92 1.77
N SER A 192 -8.03 18.04 1.04
CA SER A 192 -7.30 18.30 -0.21
C SER A 192 -5.90 18.89 -0.03
N ALA A 193 -5.44 19.08 1.21
CA ALA A 193 -4.17 19.75 1.50
C ALA A 193 -2.97 18.79 1.71
N ASN A 194 -3.18 17.47 1.69
CA ASN A 194 -2.18 16.45 2.07
C ASN A 194 -1.98 15.32 1.03
N HIS A 195 -2.37 15.53 -0.23
CA HIS A 195 -2.05 14.60 -1.33
C HIS A 195 -1.02 15.22 -2.28
#